data_AF-A0A058ZQX3-F1
#
_entry.id   AF-A0A058ZQX3-F1
#
_cell.length_a   1.000
_cell.length_b   1.000
_cell.length_c   1.000
_cell.angle_alpha   90.00
_cell.angle_beta   90.00
_cell.angle_gamma   90.00
#
_symmetry.space_group_name_H-M   'P 1'
#
loop_
_entity.id
_entity.type
_entity.pdbx_description
1 polymer ?
#
loop_
_entity_poly.entity_id
_entity_poly.type
_entity_poly.pdbx_seq_one_letter_code
_entity_poly.pdbx_strand_id
1 'polypeptide(L)'
;MFRSLFNTQGGVARTLRLFAIAYIALLCAAAVLSLVLSATGIWPWLTLEIAGWGYTFPAGHVVQIASAGLGVALLLYLPSAIRVSQLEHAHRKFSMRMEDVAHAYQISHRADREGVFNLSSEFDAVRERMTYLRQHPDLSRLEPDVLEAAAQMSHVSRDLATVYSDENVDRAKAVLKQRQTEVSELQERINHAKSLTDELRRWTTQVSVEESVADQQIEQLCKDLADLLPELNDTPASGIARATTKTEGSKVVSIPAVLAGLGNAAE
;
A
#
# COMPACT_ATOMS: atom_id res chain seq x y z
N MET A 1 38.36 6.09 20.26
CA MET A 1 39.46 6.90 19.68
C MET A 1 39.67 6.68 18.17
N PHE A 2 39.30 5.53 17.58
CA PHE A 2 39.51 5.24 16.15
C PHE A 2 38.54 5.90 15.14
N ARG A 3 37.44 6.52 15.60
CA ARG A 3 36.38 7.05 14.73
C ARG A 3 36.64 8.47 14.19
N SER A 4 37.56 9.23 14.78
CA SER A 4 37.92 10.58 14.29
C SER A 4 38.95 10.56 13.15
N LEU A 5 39.78 9.52 13.06
CA LEU A 5 40.85 9.41 12.06
C LEU A 5 40.32 9.19 10.63
N PHE A 6 39.17 8.54 10.49
CA PHE A 6 38.56 8.30 9.17
C PHE A 6 37.88 9.54 8.58
N ASN A 7 37.39 10.47 9.40
CA ASN A 7 36.76 11.69 8.90
C ASN A 7 37.80 12.75 8.46
N THR A 8 38.99 12.72 9.08
CA THR A 8 40.13 13.57 8.66
C THR A 8 40.72 13.16 7.31
N GLN A 9 40.68 11.86 6.95
CA GLN A 9 41.22 11.37 5.67
C GLN A 9 40.48 11.94 4.45
N GLY A 10 39.15 12.05 4.52
CA GLY A 10 38.34 12.62 3.42
C GLY A 10 38.50 14.14 3.26
N GLY A 11 38.70 14.86 4.37
CA GLY A 11 38.93 16.31 4.36
C GLY A 11 40.27 16.68 3.73
N VAL A 12 41.34 15.97 4.10
CA VAL A 12 42.71 16.23 3.60
C VAL A 12 42.82 15.98 2.10
N ALA A 13 42.21 14.91 1.59
CA ALA A 13 42.19 14.63 0.14
C ALA A 13 41.45 15.71 -0.66
N ARG A 14 40.36 16.27 -0.11
CA ARG A 14 39.59 17.34 -0.75
C ARG A 14 40.36 18.66 -0.79
N THR A 15 41.01 19.04 0.31
CA THR A 15 41.84 20.26 0.33
C THR A 15 43.01 20.13 -0.65
N LEU A 16 43.68 18.98 -0.67
CA LEU A 16 44.78 18.72 -1.61
C LEU A 16 44.33 18.83 -3.07
N ARG A 17 43.16 18.26 -3.41
CA ARG A 17 42.60 18.36 -4.78
C ARG A 17 42.28 19.80 -5.18
N LEU A 18 41.73 20.60 -4.26
CA LEU A 18 41.46 22.03 -4.53
C LEU A 18 42.75 22.82 -4.75
N PHE A 19 43.79 22.57 -3.94
CA PHE A 19 45.10 23.19 -4.16
C PHE A 19 45.72 22.77 -5.50
N ALA A 20 45.63 21.50 -5.88
CA ALA A 20 46.12 21.02 -7.17
C ALA A 20 45.40 21.67 -8.36
N ILE A 21 44.07 21.76 -8.31
CA ILE A 21 43.26 22.42 -9.36
C ILE A 21 43.59 23.92 -9.44
N ALA A 22 43.70 24.60 -8.29
CA ALA A 22 44.07 26.01 -8.24
C ALA A 22 45.48 26.26 -8.80
N TYR A 23 46.43 25.39 -8.48
CA TYR A 23 47.79 25.47 -9.00
C TYR A 23 47.85 25.28 -10.52
N ILE A 24 47.14 24.28 -11.06
CA ILE A 24 47.04 24.04 -12.51
C ILE A 24 46.38 25.24 -13.21
N ALA A 25 45.27 25.75 -12.67
CA ALA A 25 44.59 26.92 -13.24
C ALA A 25 45.50 28.16 -13.27
N LEU A 26 46.30 28.36 -12.21
CA LEU A 26 47.27 29.45 -12.15
C LEU A 26 48.39 29.29 -13.19
N LEU A 27 48.92 28.08 -13.40
CA LEU A 27 49.91 27.82 -14.44
C LEU A 27 49.34 28.06 -15.85
N CYS A 28 48.12 27.62 -16.12
CA CYS A 28 47.46 27.87 -17.40
C CYS A 28 47.22 29.37 -17.63
N ALA A 29 46.77 30.09 -16.59
CA ALA A 29 46.59 31.53 -16.66
C ALA A 29 47.91 32.25 -16.92
N ALA A 30 49.00 31.83 -16.27
CA ALA A 30 50.34 32.38 -16.50
C ALA A 30 50.84 32.12 -17.93
N ALA A 31 50.58 30.93 -18.50
CA ALA A 31 50.95 30.60 -19.88
C ALA A 31 50.15 31.40 -20.92
N VAL A 32 48.86 31.65 -20.67
CA VAL A 32 48.06 32.53 -21.54
C VAL A 32 48.51 33.98 -21.41
N LEU A 33 48.78 34.43 -20.18
CA LEU A 33 49.26 35.78 -19.92
C LEU A 33 50.61 36.04 -20.59
N SER A 34 51.55 35.08 -20.54
CA SER A 34 52.85 35.22 -21.21
C SER A 34 52.68 35.34 -22.74
N LEU A 35 51.75 34.61 -23.36
CA LEU A 35 51.42 34.77 -24.78
C LEU A 35 50.88 36.18 -25.09
N VAL A 36 49.96 36.69 -24.27
CA VAL A 36 49.35 38.03 -24.47
C VAL A 36 50.38 39.15 -24.28
N LEU A 37 51.26 39.04 -23.28
CA LEU A 37 52.32 40.02 -23.04
C LEU A 37 53.39 40.01 -24.14
N SER A 38 53.71 38.85 -24.70
CA SER A 38 54.61 38.77 -25.87
C SER A 38 53.95 39.29 -27.15
N ALA A 39 52.65 39.04 -27.34
CA ALA A 39 51.90 39.55 -28.50
C ALA A 39 51.78 41.09 -28.49
N THR A 40 51.68 41.70 -27.30
CA THR A 40 51.64 43.17 -27.13
C THR A 40 53.02 43.83 -27.16
N GLY A 41 54.09 43.04 -27.30
CA GLY A 41 55.46 43.55 -27.39
C GLY A 41 56.03 44.04 -26.06
N ILE A 42 55.33 43.81 -24.94
CA ILE A 42 55.78 44.21 -23.59
C ILE A 42 56.84 43.22 -23.06
N TRP A 43 56.73 41.93 -23.42
CA TRP A 43 57.66 40.87 -23.01
C TRP A 43 58.32 40.22 -24.25
N PRO A 44 59.65 39.97 -24.28
CA PRO A 44 60.26 39.16 -25.34
C PRO A 44 59.61 37.79 -25.50
N TRP A 45 59.57 37.31 -26.74
CA TRP A 45 59.11 35.96 -27.09
C TRP A 45 60.08 34.91 -26.54
N LEU A 46 59.56 33.71 -26.25
CA LEU A 46 60.39 32.59 -25.84
C LEU A 46 61.35 32.22 -26.99
N THR A 47 62.65 32.29 -26.75
CA THR A 47 63.69 31.88 -27.71
C THR A 47 64.13 30.45 -27.39
N LEU A 48 63.76 29.51 -28.24
CA LEU A 48 64.17 28.12 -28.12
C LEU A 48 64.59 27.64 -29.51
N GLU A 49 65.82 27.17 -29.60
CA GLU A 49 66.41 26.65 -30.84
C GLU A 49 66.41 25.13 -30.79
N ILE A 50 65.76 24.50 -31.75
CA ILE A 50 65.78 23.04 -31.89
C ILE A 50 66.72 22.73 -33.05
N ALA A 51 67.78 21.99 -32.75
CA ALA A 51 68.69 21.46 -33.74
C ALA A 51 68.25 20.04 -34.14
N GLY A 52 68.01 19.83 -35.43
CA GLY A 52 67.63 18.53 -35.97
C GLY A 52 67.95 18.45 -37.46
N TRP A 53 68.45 17.30 -37.92
CA TRP A 53 68.82 17.08 -39.33
C TRP A 53 69.79 18.12 -39.92
N GLY A 54 70.71 18.65 -39.10
CA GLY A 54 71.72 19.61 -39.55
C GLY A 54 71.24 21.06 -39.72
N TYR A 55 69.98 21.36 -39.39
CA TYR A 55 69.41 22.71 -39.41
C TYR A 55 68.93 23.13 -38.01
N THR A 56 69.09 24.43 -37.69
CA THR A 56 68.55 25.04 -36.47
C THR A 56 67.29 25.83 -36.82
N PHE A 57 66.16 25.48 -36.21
CA PHE A 57 64.91 26.21 -36.38
C PHE A 57 64.55 26.94 -35.08
N PRO A 58 64.19 28.24 -35.13
CA PRO A 58 63.69 28.96 -33.96
C PRO A 58 62.27 28.48 -33.67
N ALA A 59 62.10 27.57 -32.71
CA ALA A 59 60.82 26.93 -32.41
C ALA A 59 60.10 27.56 -31.20
N GLY A 60 60.73 28.50 -30.50
CA GLY A 60 60.21 29.01 -29.23
C GLY A 60 58.83 29.69 -29.32
N HIS A 61 58.53 30.39 -30.42
CA HIS A 61 57.19 30.96 -30.65
C HIS A 61 56.12 29.89 -30.83
N VAL A 62 56.42 28.80 -31.54
CA VAL A 62 55.50 27.66 -31.73
C VAL A 62 55.21 26.99 -30.39
N VAL A 63 56.24 26.80 -29.55
CA VAL A 63 56.10 26.20 -28.21
C VAL A 63 55.26 27.10 -27.29
N GLN A 64 55.47 28.42 -27.34
CA GLN A 64 54.70 29.39 -26.55
C GLN A 64 53.22 29.41 -26.95
N ILE A 65 52.92 29.40 -28.26
CA ILE A 65 51.54 29.34 -28.77
C ILE A 65 50.89 28.00 -28.41
N ALA A 66 51.61 26.89 -28.60
CA ALA A 66 51.09 25.55 -28.30
C ALA A 66 50.79 25.37 -26.81
N SER A 67 51.67 25.85 -25.92
CA SER A 67 51.47 25.76 -24.47
C SER A 67 50.29 26.63 -23.99
N ALA A 68 50.13 27.83 -24.54
CA ALA A 68 48.98 28.68 -24.24
C ALA A 68 47.67 28.07 -24.76
N GLY A 69 47.66 27.53 -25.98
CA GLY A 69 46.49 26.82 -26.53
C GLY A 69 46.08 25.61 -25.70
N LEU A 70 47.06 24.81 -25.26
CA LEU A 70 46.84 23.69 -24.33
C LEU A 70 46.28 24.18 -22.98
N GLY A 71 46.80 25.30 -22.47
CA GLY A 71 46.30 25.93 -21.24
C GLY A 71 44.83 26.35 -21.34
N VAL A 72 44.42 26.96 -22.45
CA VAL A 72 43.02 27.33 -22.70
C VAL A 72 42.13 26.09 -22.79
N ALA A 73 42.55 25.05 -23.52
CA ALA A 73 41.80 23.80 -23.62
C ALA A 73 41.62 23.14 -22.24
N LEU A 74 42.65 23.15 -21.39
CA LEU A 74 42.59 22.58 -20.04
C LEU A 74 41.65 23.39 -19.12
N LEU A 75 41.68 24.72 -19.23
CA LEU A 75 40.76 25.61 -18.49
C LEU A 75 39.30 25.41 -18.89
N LEU A 76 39.01 25.13 -20.16
CA LEU A 76 37.65 24.81 -20.62
C LEU A 76 37.19 23.41 -20.16
N TYR A 77 38.12 22.46 -19.99
CA TYR A 77 37.82 21.11 -19.53
C TYR A 77 37.57 21.02 -18.01
N LEU A 78 38.28 21.82 -17.21
CA LEU A 78 38.23 21.80 -15.73
C LEU A 78 36.80 21.89 -15.15
N PRO A 79 35.94 22.83 -15.56
CA PRO A 79 34.57 22.95 -15.04
C PRO A 79 33.73 21.69 -15.29
N SER A 80 33.93 21.05 -16.46
CA SER A 80 33.23 19.81 -16.82
C SER A 80 33.66 18.65 -15.93
N ALA A 81 34.96 18.47 -15.72
CA ALA A 81 35.50 17.43 -14.85
C ALA A 81 35.06 17.60 -13.38
N ILE A 82 34.96 18.85 -12.90
CA ILE A 82 34.43 19.15 -11.56
C ILE A 82 32.95 18.78 -11.47
N ARG A 83 32.15 19.14 -12.48
CA ARG A 83 30.72 18.84 -12.54
C ARG A 83 30.46 17.33 -12.55
N VAL A 84 31.19 16.56 -13.37
CA VAL A 84 31.05 15.10 -13.43
C VAL A 84 31.44 14.45 -12.10
N SER A 85 32.55 14.87 -11.48
CA SER A 85 32.97 14.35 -10.17
C SER A 85 31.97 14.69 -9.06
N GLN A 86 31.33 15.86 -9.12
CA GLN A 86 30.23 16.20 -8.21
C GLN A 86 29.01 15.30 -8.44
N LEU A 87 28.67 14.97 -9.69
CA LEU A 87 27.58 14.04 -10.00
C LEU A 87 27.90 12.62 -9.49
N GLU A 88 29.11 12.12 -9.69
CA GLU A 88 29.53 10.81 -9.17
C GLU A 88 29.49 10.75 -7.65
N HIS A 89 29.94 11.81 -6.98
CA HIS A 89 29.85 11.93 -5.52
C HIS A 89 28.41 12.10 -5.04
N ALA A 90 27.56 12.84 -5.76
CA ALA A 90 26.14 12.96 -5.46
C ALA A 90 25.43 11.61 -5.61
N HIS A 91 25.74 10.84 -6.65
CA HIS A 91 25.17 9.51 -6.89
C HIS A 91 25.66 8.49 -5.86
N ARG A 92 26.95 8.52 -5.47
CA ARG A 92 27.52 7.70 -4.39
C ARG A 92 27.04 8.13 -3.00
N LYS A 93 26.68 9.40 -2.81
CA LYS A 93 26.11 9.91 -1.55
C LYS A 93 24.59 9.68 -1.49
N PHE A 94 23.95 9.49 -2.64
CA PHE A 94 22.53 9.13 -2.78
C PHE A 94 22.27 7.62 -2.67
N SER A 95 23.31 6.77 -2.69
CA SER A 95 23.18 5.49 -1.99
C SER A 95 23.04 5.83 -0.51
N MET A 96 21.79 5.99 -0.07
CA MET A 96 21.34 5.80 1.30
C MET A 96 22.30 4.78 1.93
N ARG A 97 23.12 5.23 2.87
CA ARG A 97 23.89 4.27 3.66
C ARG A 97 22.83 3.39 4.30
N MET A 98 22.93 2.08 4.10
CA MET A 98 22.03 1.13 4.73
C MET A 98 21.99 1.37 6.24
N GLU A 99 23.06 1.89 6.85
CA GLU A 99 23.07 2.36 8.23
C GLU A 99 22.13 3.53 8.52
N ASP A 100 22.03 4.57 7.67
CA ASP A 100 21.14 5.71 7.91
C ASP A 100 19.67 5.33 7.68
N VAL A 101 19.41 4.43 6.72
CA VAL A 101 18.09 3.83 6.52
C VAL A 101 17.72 2.93 7.67
N ALA A 102 18.64 2.04 8.10
CA ALA A 102 18.44 1.17 9.24
C ALA A 102 18.26 1.98 10.53
N HIS A 103 18.98 3.08 10.70
CA HIS A 103 18.84 3.96 11.85
C HIS A 103 17.51 4.75 11.82
N ALA A 104 17.10 5.27 10.67
CA ALA A 104 15.80 5.92 10.52
C ALA A 104 14.63 4.91 10.65
N TYR A 105 14.80 3.69 10.14
CA TYR A 105 13.88 2.57 10.31
C TYR A 105 13.80 2.14 11.77
N GLN A 106 14.94 2.00 12.45
CA GLN A 106 15.02 1.71 13.89
C GLN A 106 14.39 2.83 14.72
N ILE A 107 14.62 4.10 14.43
CA ILE A 107 14.03 5.21 15.19
C ILE A 107 12.51 5.27 14.98
N SER A 108 12.04 5.15 13.74
CA SER A 108 10.60 5.13 13.43
C SER A 108 9.90 3.92 14.04
N HIS A 109 10.53 2.76 14.05
CA HIS A 109 9.94 1.54 14.60
C HIS A 109 10.20 1.35 16.10
N ARG A 110 11.17 2.05 16.71
CA ARG A 110 11.38 2.01 18.18
C ARG A 110 10.25 2.72 18.92
N ALA A 111 9.76 3.84 18.38
CA ALA A 111 8.60 4.55 18.92
C ALA A 111 7.30 3.73 18.78
N ASP A 112 7.22 2.87 17.76
CA ASP A 112 6.04 2.04 17.47
C ASP A 112 6.09 0.67 18.18
N ARG A 113 7.28 0.16 18.51
CA ARG A 113 7.49 -1.21 19.02
C ARG A 113 7.87 -1.30 20.50
N GLU A 114 7.70 -0.23 21.28
CA GLU A 114 7.85 -0.24 22.75
C GLU A 114 6.96 -1.28 23.46
N GLY A 115 5.92 -1.81 22.80
CA GLY A 115 5.08 -2.89 23.33
C GLY A 115 5.43 -4.32 22.86
N VAL A 116 6.24 -4.51 21.81
CA VAL A 116 6.40 -5.81 21.12
C VAL A 116 7.81 -6.41 21.27
N PHE A 117 8.79 -5.62 21.70
CA PHE A 117 10.22 -6.01 21.65
C PHE A 117 10.81 -6.73 22.87
N ASN A 118 10.02 -7.15 23.85
CA ASN A 118 10.54 -8.06 24.88
C ASN A 118 10.90 -9.46 24.32
N LEU A 119 10.62 -9.76 23.05
CA LEU A 119 11.01 -11.02 22.41
C LEU A 119 12.32 -10.92 21.59
N SER A 120 12.59 -9.83 20.86
CA SER A 120 13.81 -9.76 20.01
C SER A 120 15.10 -9.52 20.80
N SER A 121 15.07 -8.80 21.92
CA SER A 121 16.24 -8.68 22.81
C SER A 121 16.63 -10.04 23.39
N GLU A 122 15.64 -10.87 23.71
CA GLU A 122 15.84 -12.25 24.17
C GLU A 122 16.42 -13.13 23.06
N PHE A 123 16.01 -12.95 21.80
CA PHE A 123 16.60 -13.67 20.66
C PHE A 123 18.07 -13.31 20.41
N ASP A 124 18.43 -12.03 20.49
CA ASP A 124 19.83 -11.61 20.34
C ASP A 124 20.69 -12.05 21.54
N ALA A 125 20.13 -12.02 22.76
CA ALA A 125 20.78 -12.57 23.95
C ALA A 125 21.01 -14.10 23.82
N VAL A 126 20.05 -14.83 23.26
CA VAL A 126 20.19 -16.27 22.96
C VAL A 126 21.23 -16.49 21.86
N ARG A 127 21.27 -15.65 20.81
CA ARG A 127 22.26 -15.74 19.73
C ARG A 127 23.69 -15.49 20.22
N GLU A 128 23.89 -14.51 21.09
CA GLU A 128 25.17 -14.21 21.72
C GLU A 128 25.60 -15.38 22.63
N ARG A 129 24.66 -15.95 23.39
CA ARG A 129 24.89 -17.13 24.23
C ARG A 129 25.22 -18.39 23.42
N MET A 130 24.58 -18.60 22.28
CA MET A 130 24.91 -19.69 21.35
C MET A 130 26.29 -19.51 20.71
N THR A 131 26.68 -18.28 20.42
CA THR A 131 28.03 -17.98 19.91
C THR A 131 29.10 -18.21 20.97
N TYR A 132 28.80 -17.85 22.22
CA TYR A 132 29.64 -18.14 23.38
C TYR A 132 29.78 -19.65 23.65
N LEU A 133 28.69 -20.40 23.60
CA LEU A 133 28.70 -21.86 23.78
C LEU A 133 29.45 -22.59 22.65
N ARG A 134 29.35 -22.10 21.42
CA ARG A 134 30.09 -22.64 20.25
C ARG A 134 31.60 -22.43 20.33
N GLN A 135 32.07 -21.40 21.02
CA GLN A 135 33.50 -21.12 21.21
C GLN A 135 34.09 -21.81 22.45
N HIS A 136 33.27 -22.54 23.22
CA HIS A 136 33.70 -23.16 24.48
C HIS A 136 34.38 -24.53 24.22
N PRO A 137 35.59 -24.77 24.76
CA PRO A 137 36.44 -25.91 24.37
C PRO A 137 35.82 -27.30 24.65
N ASP A 138 34.95 -27.44 25.65
CA ASP A 138 34.29 -28.70 26.04
C ASP A 138 32.98 -29.02 25.31
N LEU A 139 32.42 -28.08 24.52
CA LEU A 139 31.14 -28.25 23.81
C LEU A 139 31.29 -28.54 22.30
N SER A 140 32.52 -28.67 21.82
CA SER A 140 32.86 -28.97 20.42
C SER A 140 32.25 -30.28 19.89
N ARG A 141 31.70 -31.14 20.76
CA ARG A 141 30.96 -32.37 20.41
C ARG A 141 29.43 -32.20 20.34
N LEU A 142 28.88 -31.10 20.86
CA LEU A 142 27.44 -30.75 20.84
C LEU A 142 27.08 -29.72 19.74
N GLU A 143 28.05 -29.34 18.93
CA GLU A 143 27.92 -28.31 17.89
C GLU A 143 26.77 -28.58 16.90
N PRO A 144 26.51 -29.82 16.43
CA PRO A 144 25.40 -30.07 15.50
C PRO A 144 24.03 -29.85 16.13
N ASP A 145 23.77 -30.41 17.32
CA ASP A 145 22.45 -30.38 17.96
C ASP A 145 22.06 -28.96 18.42
N VAL A 146 23.04 -28.18 18.87
CA VAL A 146 22.83 -26.79 19.29
C VAL A 146 22.59 -25.88 18.07
N LEU A 147 23.29 -26.12 16.96
CA LEU A 147 23.04 -25.40 15.71
C LEU A 147 21.70 -25.80 15.08
N GLU A 148 21.29 -27.07 15.19
CA GLU A 148 20.00 -27.55 14.73
C GLU A 148 18.85 -26.94 15.54
N ALA A 149 18.94 -26.94 16.87
CA ALA A 149 17.94 -26.29 17.72
C ALA A 149 17.85 -24.78 17.44
N ALA A 150 18.98 -24.09 17.27
CA ALA A 150 18.99 -22.67 16.90
C ALA A 150 18.40 -22.43 15.49
N ALA A 151 18.65 -23.32 14.53
CA ALA A 151 18.06 -23.25 13.19
C ALA A 151 16.54 -23.48 13.23
N GLN A 152 16.08 -24.47 14.01
CA GLN A 152 14.65 -24.74 14.22
C GLN A 152 13.95 -23.55 14.89
N MET A 153 14.53 -22.99 15.96
CA MET A 153 13.98 -21.79 16.61
C MET A 153 13.98 -20.57 15.67
N SER A 154 14.99 -20.43 14.81
CA SER A 154 15.02 -19.37 13.79
C SER A 154 13.91 -19.55 12.74
N HIS A 155 13.61 -20.79 12.35
CA HIS A 155 12.49 -21.09 11.44
C HIS A 155 11.16 -20.76 12.09
N VAL A 156 10.91 -21.27 13.30
CA VAL A 156 9.67 -21.02 14.04
C VAL A 156 9.45 -19.51 14.26
N SER A 157 10.51 -18.77 14.56
CA SER A 157 10.44 -17.31 14.74
C SER A 157 10.12 -16.57 13.44
N ARG A 158 10.68 -17.02 12.32
CA ARG A 158 10.38 -16.47 10.99
C ARG A 158 8.93 -16.77 10.59
N ASP A 159 8.44 -17.96 10.89
CA ASP A 159 7.06 -18.36 10.60
C ASP A 159 6.08 -17.54 11.46
N LEU A 160 6.35 -17.40 12.76
CA LEU A 160 5.55 -16.52 13.64
C LEU A 160 5.57 -15.07 13.16
N ALA A 161 6.74 -14.53 12.80
CA ALA A 161 6.85 -13.16 12.30
C ALA A 161 6.11 -12.97 10.97
N THR A 162 5.98 -14.02 10.16
CA THR A 162 5.22 -13.99 8.92
C THR A 162 3.72 -14.03 9.21
N VAL A 163 3.26 -14.93 10.08
CA VAL A 163 1.84 -15.06 10.45
C VAL A 163 1.34 -13.83 11.20
N TYR A 164 2.10 -13.35 12.17
CA TYR A 164 1.79 -12.19 13.00
C TYR A 164 2.47 -10.92 12.52
N SER A 165 2.75 -10.82 11.22
CA SER A 165 3.19 -9.55 10.65
C SER A 165 2.11 -8.48 10.85
N ASP A 166 2.53 -7.24 11.05
CA ASP A 166 1.60 -6.12 11.28
C ASP A 166 0.60 -6.00 10.12
N GLU A 167 1.04 -6.23 8.88
CA GLU A 167 0.17 -6.26 7.70
C GLU A 167 -0.92 -7.35 7.79
N ASN A 168 -0.58 -8.56 8.23
CA ASN A 168 -1.54 -9.66 8.36
C ASN A 168 -2.51 -9.41 9.51
N VAL A 169 -2.02 -8.86 10.63
CA VAL A 169 -2.85 -8.50 11.79
C VAL A 169 -3.81 -7.38 11.44
N ASP A 170 -3.36 -6.33 10.76
CA ASP A 170 -4.22 -5.21 10.37
C ASP A 170 -5.25 -5.61 9.32
N ARG A 171 -4.88 -6.51 8.39
CA ARG A 171 -5.82 -7.14 7.47
C ARG A 171 -6.89 -7.94 8.22
N ALA A 172 -6.49 -8.76 9.19
CA ALA A 172 -7.42 -9.54 10.00
C ALA A 172 -8.38 -8.62 10.80
N LYS A 173 -7.87 -7.54 11.40
CA LYS A 173 -8.70 -6.52 12.07
C LYS A 173 -9.69 -5.86 11.11
N ALA A 174 -9.25 -5.54 9.89
CA ALA A 174 -10.13 -4.96 8.87
C ALA A 174 -11.28 -5.90 8.50
N VAL A 175 -10.98 -7.20 8.31
CA VAL A 175 -12.00 -8.23 8.07
C VAL A 175 -12.97 -8.33 9.24
N LEU A 176 -12.49 -8.33 10.49
CA LEU A 176 -13.36 -8.38 11.66
C LEU A 176 -14.27 -7.16 11.76
N LYS A 177 -13.75 -5.97 11.47
CA LYS A 177 -14.54 -4.73 11.45
C LYS A 177 -15.61 -4.78 10.36
N GLN A 178 -15.26 -5.26 9.16
CA GLN A 178 -16.23 -5.46 8.10
C GLN A 178 -17.33 -6.46 8.52
N ARG A 179 -16.96 -7.61 9.11
CA ARG A 179 -17.92 -8.59 9.62
C ARG A 179 -18.83 -8.02 10.70
N GLN A 180 -18.31 -7.15 11.57
CA GLN A 180 -19.13 -6.48 12.57
C GLN A 180 -20.20 -5.57 11.93
N THR A 181 -19.83 -4.81 10.90
CA THR A 181 -20.79 -4.01 10.14
C THR A 181 -21.83 -4.89 9.45
N GLU A 182 -21.41 -5.98 8.79
CA GLU A 182 -22.32 -6.94 8.14
C GLU A 182 -23.31 -7.56 9.13
N VAL A 183 -22.87 -7.93 10.34
CA VAL A 183 -23.74 -8.46 11.39
C VAL A 183 -24.76 -7.42 11.87
N SER A 184 -24.35 -6.16 11.98
CA SER A 184 -25.26 -5.07 12.36
C SER A 184 -26.36 -4.86 11.30
N GLU A 185 -26.00 -4.83 10.02
CA GLU A 185 -26.97 -4.72 8.92
C GLU A 185 -27.92 -5.93 8.87
N LEU A 186 -27.38 -7.14 9.09
CA LEU A 186 -28.19 -8.35 9.17
C LEU A 186 -29.21 -8.25 10.32
N GLN A 187 -28.77 -7.77 11.49
CA GLN A 187 -29.64 -7.62 12.65
C GLN A 187 -30.78 -6.62 12.39
N GLU A 188 -30.49 -5.51 11.70
CA GLU A 188 -31.51 -4.54 11.28
C GLU A 188 -32.53 -5.16 10.33
N ARG A 189 -32.08 -5.93 9.34
CA ARG A 189 -32.96 -6.67 8.41
C ARG A 189 -33.83 -7.70 9.13
N ILE A 190 -33.27 -8.44 10.10
CA ILE A 190 -34.01 -9.41 10.92
C ILE A 190 -35.10 -8.70 11.73
N ASN A 191 -34.77 -7.55 12.34
CA ASN A 191 -35.74 -6.78 13.12
C ASN A 191 -36.89 -6.26 12.24
N HIS A 192 -36.58 -5.75 11.05
CA HIS A 192 -37.58 -5.31 10.09
C HIS A 192 -38.47 -6.48 9.59
N ALA A 193 -37.89 -7.64 9.31
CA ALA A 193 -38.66 -8.82 8.93
C ALA A 193 -39.59 -9.29 10.06
N LYS A 194 -39.15 -9.21 11.32
CA LYS A 194 -39.99 -9.51 12.49
C LYS A 194 -41.15 -8.55 12.61
N SER A 195 -40.93 -7.23 12.50
CA SER A 195 -42.02 -6.26 12.59
C SER A 195 -43.06 -6.46 11.49
N LEU A 196 -42.62 -6.74 10.25
CA LEU A 196 -43.53 -7.09 9.15
C LEU A 196 -44.33 -8.36 9.45
N THR A 197 -43.68 -9.38 10.03
CA THR A 197 -44.37 -10.63 10.40
C THR A 197 -45.43 -10.40 11.47
N ASP A 198 -45.15 -9.55 12.46
CA ASP A 198 -46.12 -9.20 13.51
C ASP A 198 -47.28 -8.37 12.95
N GLU A 199 -47.01 -7.45 12.02
CA GLU A 199 -48.03 -6.68 11.30
C GLU A 199 -48.94 -7.60 10.46
N LEU A 200 -48.34 -8.52 9.69
CA LEU A 200 -49.09 -9.51 8.92
C LEU A 200 -49.97 -10.38 9.82
N ARG A 201 -49.44 -10.84 10.96
CA ARG A 201 -50.23 -11.60 11.95
C ARG A 201 -51.44 -10.81 12.43
N ARG A 202 -51.24 -9.52 12.75
CA ARG A 202 -52.32 -8.63 13.17
C ARG A 202 -53.38 -8.46 12.09
N TRP A 203 -52.97 -8.24 10.83
CA TRP A 203 -53.91 -8.13 9.70
C TRP A 203 -54.69 -9.43 9.49
N THR A 204 -54.04 -10.60 9.60
CA THR A 204 -54.75 -11.88 9.50
C THR A 204 -55.82 -12.02 10.59
N THR A 205 -55.51 -11.67 11.85
CA THR A 205 -56.49 -11.70 12.93
C THR A 205 -57.64 -10.71 12.69
N GLN A 206 -57.33 -9.50 12.23
CA GLN A 206 -58.35 -8.50 11.92
C GLN A 206 -59.29 -8.98 10.81
N VAL A 207 -58.74 -9.45 9.68
CA VAL A 207 -59.53 -9.96 8.56
C VAL A 207 -60.40 -11.14 8.98
N SER A 208 -59.89 -12.07 9.78
CA SER A 208 -60.68 -13.21 10.29
C SER A 208 -61.87 -12.78 11.15
N VAL A 209 -61.71 -11.73 11.96
CA VAL A 209 -62.82 -11.15 12.75
C VAL A 209 -63.83 -10.47 11.84
N GLU A 210 -63.37 -9.69 10.86
CA GLU A 210 -64.24 -9.02 9.88
C GLU A 210 -65.03 -10.03 9.04
N GLU A 211 -64.39 -11.12 8.61
CA GLU A 211 -65.03 -12.24 7.90
C GLU A 211 -66.10 -12.92 8.75
N SER A 212 -65.80 -13.19 10.03
CA SER A 212 -66.78 -13.80 10.96
C SER A 212 -68.01 -12.91 11.17
N VAL A 213 -67.85 -11.59 11.21
CA VAL A 213 -68.97 -10.64 11.30
C VAL A 213 -69.76 -10.61 10.00
N ALA A 214 -69.10 -10.62 8.85
CA ALA A 214 -69.76 -10.67 7.55
C ALA A 214 -70.60 -11.95 7.38
N ASP A 215 -70.06 -13.10 7.78
CA ASP A 215 -70.78 -14.38 7.77
C ASP A 215 -72.06 -14.32 8.62
N GLN A 216 -71.97 -13.77 9.85
CA GLN A 216 -73.13 -13.58 10.72
C GLN A 216 -74.18 -12.63 10.11
N GLN A 217 -73.74 -11.55 9.45
CA GLN A 217 -74.65 -10.62 8.78
C GLN A 217 -75.37 -11.29 7.61
N ILE A 218 -74.66 -12.12 6.82
CA ILE A 218 -75.26 -12.90 5.72
C ILE A 218 -76.28 -13.90 6.28
N GLU A 219 -75.93 -14.62 7.36
CA GLU A 219 -76.85 -15.58 8.00
C GLU A 219 -78.13 -14.88 8.50
N GLN A 220 -77.98 -13.74 9.18
CA GLN A 220 -79.12 -12.94 9.64
C GLN A 220 -79.96 -12.41 8.48
N LEU A 221 -79.35 -11.88 7.43
CA LEU A 221 -80.06 -11.43 6.22
C LEU A 221 -80.84 -12.57 5.56
N CYS A 222 -80.25 -13.76 5.46
CA CYS A 222 -80.93 -14.95 4.95
C CYS A 222 -82.11 -15.35 5.82
N LYS A 223 -81.98 -15.27 7.16
CA LYS A 223 -83.06 -15.53 8.10
C LYS A 223 -84.19 -14.50 7.99
N ASP A 224 -83.85 -13.21 7.99
CA ASP A 224 -84.81 -12.12 7.83
C ASP A 224 -85.57 -12.26 6.50
N LEU A 225 -84.87 -12.61 5.41
CA LEU A 225 -85.50 -12.86 4.11
C LEU A 225 -86.39 -14.10 4.12
N ALA A 226 -85.99 -15.17 4.81
CA ALA A 226 -86.81 -16.38 4.98
C ALA A 226 -88.06 -16.14 5.83
N ASP A 227 -87.99 -15.25 6.82
CA ASP A 227 -89.15 -14.85 7.65
C ASP A 227 -90.14 -13.96 6.87
N LEU A 228 -89.66 -13.11 5.95
CA LEU A 228 -90.52 -12.26 5.10
C LEU A 228 -91.16 -13.01 3.91
N LEU A 229 -90.54 -14.10 3.45
CA LEU A 229 -91.02 -14.90 2.32
C LEU A 229 -92.41 -15.55 2.54
N PRO A 230 -92.77 -16.10 3.72
CA PRO A 230 -94.11 -16.62 3.97
C PRO A 230 -95.18 -15.51 3.99
N GLU A 231 -94.88 -14.30 4.48
CA GLU A 231 -95.81 -13.15 4.40
C GLU A 231 -96.12 -12.75 2.94
N LEU A 232 -95.13 -12.90 2.04
CA LEU A 232 -95.32 -12.71 0.60
C LEU A 232 -96.10 -13.86 -0.07
N ASN A 233 -96.08 -15.07 0.49
CA ASN A 233 -96.75 -16.25 -0.06
C ASN A 233 -98.21 -16.42 0.44
N ASP A 234 -98.55 -15.92 1.62
CA ASP A 234 -99.92 -15.86 2.15
C ASP A 234 -100.72 -14.65 1.62
N THR A 235 -100.08 -13.77 0.86
CA THR A 235 -100.80 -12.80 0.04
C THR A 235 -101.46 -13.54 -1.12
N PRO A 236 -102.80 -13.68 -1.18
CA PRO A 236 -103.46 -14.40 -2.25
C PRO A 236 -103.03 -13.81 -3.59
N ALA A 237 -102.51 -14.66 -4.46
CA ALA A 237 -102.01 -14.35 -5.78
C ALA A 237 -102.93 -13.36 -6.52
N SER A 238 -102.56 -12.08 -6.47
CA SER A 238 -103.06 -11.05 -7.35
C SER A 238 -101.88 -10.19 -7.77
N GLY A 239 -101.23 -10.67 -8.83
CA GLY A 239 -100.34 -9.86 -9.65
C GLY A 239 -98.87 -9.86 -9.26
N ILE A 240 -98.13 -10.90 -9.63
CA ILE A 240 -96.93 -10.75 -10.48
C ILE A 240 -96.86 -11.99 -11.38
N ALA A 241 -97.49 -11.88 -12.56
CA ALA A 241 -96.94 -12.50 -13.75
C ALA A 241 -95.82 -11.57 -14.26
N ARG A 242 -94.75 -12.16 -14.84
CA ARG A 242 -93.62 -11.52 -15.57
C ARG A 242 -92.39 -11.24 -14.66
N ALA A 243 -91.16 -11.68 -14.93
CA ALA A 243 -90.54 -12.19 -16.16
C ALA A 243 -89.47 -13.24 -15.82
N THR A 244 -89.53 -14.37 -16.51
CA THR A 244 -88.36 -15.20 -16.77
C THR A 244 -87.50 -14.50 -17.84
N THR A 245 -86.36 -13.96 -17.44
CA THR A 245 -85.28 -13.66 -18.39
C THR A 245 -83.98 -14.26 -17.88
N LYS A 246 -83.71 -15.45 -18.42
CA LYS A 246 -82.39 -15.97 -18.79
C LYS A 246 -81.30 -14.88 -18.73
N THR A 247 -80.37 -15.01 -17.77
CA THR A 247 -79.03 -14.44 -17.90
C THR A 247 -78.02 -15.53 -17.58
N GLU A 248 -77.57 -16.12 -18.68
CA GLU A 248 -76.42 -16.99 -18.87
C GLU A 248 -75.15 -16.18 -18.54
N GLY A 249 -74.31 -16.66 -17.62
CA GLY A 249 -73.13 -15.91 -17.21
C GLY A 249 -72.37 -16.47 -16.02
N SER A 250 -72.06 -17.76 -16.03
CA SER A 250 -71.00 -18.31 -15.18
C SER A 250 -69.67 -17.63 -15.53
N LYS A 251 -69.19 -16.75 -14.66
CA LYS A 251 -67.78 -16.38 -14.58
C LYS A 251 -67.25 -16.88 -13.24
N VAL A 252 -66.84 -18.15 -13.26
CA VAL A 252 -65.81 -18.67 -12.37
C VAL A 252 -64.57 -17.80 -12.62
N VAL A 253 -64.25 -16.89 -11.70
CA VAL A 253 -62.93 -16.26 -11.66
C VAL A 253 -61.98 -17.33 -11.14
N SER A 254 -61.27 -17.94 -12.08
CA SER A 254 -60.14 -18.82 -11.83
C SER A 254 -59.07 -18.04 -11.06
N ILE A 255 -58.81 -18.47 -9.82
CA ILE A 255 -57.62 -18.12 -9.05
C ILE A 255 -56.40 -18.66 -9.83
N PRO A 256 -55.35 -17.88 -10.13
CA PRO A 256 -54.16 -18.42 -10.74
C PRO A 256 -53.44 -19.34 -9.74
N ALA A 257 -53.27 -20.59 -10.16
CA ALA A 257 -52.41 -21.57 -9.49
C ALA A 257 -50.95 -21.07 -9.51
N VAL A 258 -50.50 -20.48 -8.40
CA VAL A 258 -49.08 -20.14 -8.18
C VAL A 258 -48.51 -20.80 -6.91
N LEU A 259 -49.26 -21.69 -6.24
CA LEU A 259 -48.79 -22.42 -5.06
C LEU A 259 -48.68 -23.94 -5.30
N ALA A 260 -47.92 -24.35 -6.32
CA ALA A 260 -47.54 -25.76 -6.53
C ALA A 260 -46.03 -25.97 -6.78
N GLY A 261 -45.17 -25.04 -6.34
CA GLY A 261 -43.75 -25.02 -6.69
C GLY A 261 -42.73 -24.95 -5.54
N LEU A 262 -43.11 -25.08 -4.28
CA LEU A 262 -42.16 -25.03 -3.14
C LEU A 262 -42.35 -26.19 -2.16
N GLY A 263 -42.34 -27.40 -2.71
CA GLY A 263 -42.35 -28.65 -1.95
C GLY A 263 -41.43 -29.70 -2.55
N ASN A 264 -40.23 -29.32 -3.02
CA ASN A 264 -39.15 -30.29 -3.24
C ASN A 264 -37.77 -29.59 -3.29
N ALA A 265 -37.18 -29.36 -2.12
CA ALA A 265 -35.74 -29.05 -1.98
C ALA A 265 -35.34 -29.41 -0.54
N ALA A 266 -35.33 -30.70 -0.25
CA ALA A 266 -34.70 -31.28 0.93
C ALA A 266 -34.21 -32.69 0.58
N GLU A 267 -33.11 -32.74 -0.17
CA GLU A 267 -32.05 -33.75 -0.11
C GLU A 267 -30.71 -33.05 -0.37
#